data_AF-A0A7S3U2G5-F1
#
_entry.id   AF-A0A7S3U2G5-F1
#
_cell.length_a   1.000
_cell.length_b   1.000
_cell.length_c   1.000
_cell.angle_alpha   90.00
_cell.angle_beta   90.00
_cell.angle_gamma   90.00
#
_symmetry.space_group_name_H-M   'P 1'
#
loop_
_entity.id
_entity.type
_entity.pdbx_description
1 polymer ?
#
loop_
_entity_poly.entity_id
_entity_poly.type
_entity_poly.pdbx_seq_one_letter_code
_entity_poly.pdbx_strand_id
1 'polypeptide(L)'
;ATMRRVSDGRRKGSPSSGYVHDVSFSNENFSTHATPFFSKWTYDDVKWGMDGIVLQGQNFVGMAGAIQRCDDEEGVEGGALPPRYDVREAYPQCSAKIYDSGNCSSSYAIAAASSLSSRFCIADVGKYGGLQLSPQQIVACDKKSQGCQGGAVDSVWSYIQRRGLYPEECVPFAGAKKVACKTDCPESRKLKALSHCVMGGEKAIKREIYNRGPVVAPVYVKDDFLVYGKGIYSPTD
;
A
#
# COMPACT_ATOMS: atom_id res chain seq x y z
N ALA A 1 26.19 37.43 35.90
CA ALA A 1 25.81 37.50 34.47
C ALA A 1 25.14 36.19 34.11
N THR A 2 23.81 36.23 34.00
CA THR A 2 22.93 35.06 33.94
C THR A 2 22.79 34.60 32.48
N MET A 3 23.15 33.35 32.19
CA MET A 3 22.95 32.74 30.88
C MET A 3 21.45 32.66 30.55
N ARG A 4 21.05 33.25 29.42
CA ARG A 4 19.68 33.13 28.87
C ARG A 4 19.50 31.72 28.31
N ARG A 5 18.47 31.02 28.80
CA ARG A 5 17.93 29.80 28.18
C ARG A 5 17.48 30.10 26.76
N VAL A 6 17.95 29.29 25.82
CA VAL A 6 17.32 29.11 24.51
C VAL A 6 15.92 28.58 24.76
N SER A 7 14.92 29.36 24.36
CA SER A 7 13.51 29.09 24.54
C SER A 7 13.08 27.88 23.74
N ASP A 8 12.64 26.87 24.48
CA ASP A 8 11.71 25.78 24.16
C ASP A 8 10.88 26.03 22.89
N GLY A 9 11.28 25.39 21.79
CA GLY A 9 10.52 25.29 20.54
C GLY A 9 9.39 24.29 20.66
N ARG A 10 8.45 24.49 21.59
CA ARG A 10 7.14 23.85 21.53
C ARG A 10 6.40 24.39 20.30
N ARG A 11 6.45 23.65 19.19
CA ARG A 11 5.52 23.86 18.08
C ARG A 11 4.11 23.61 18.61
N LYS A 12 3.34 24.71 18.69
CA LYS A 12 1.88 24.71 18.74
C LYS A 12 1.36 23.75 17.64
N GLY A 13 0.35 22.97 17.99
CA GLY A 13 -0.21 21.91 17.14
C GLY A 13 -0.36 22.32 15.68
N SER A 14 -0.09 21.36 14.80
CA SER A 14 -0.36 21.46 13.36
C SER A 14 -1.74 22.11 13.18
N PRO A 15 -1.84 23.31 12.56
CA PRO A 15 -3.13 23.92 12.35
C PRO A 15 -3.86 23.03 11.35
N SER A 16 -4.99 22.47 11.75
CA SER A 16 -5.86 21.62 10.92
C SER A 16 -6.26 22.28 9.58
N SER A 17 -6.02 23.58 9.39
CA SER A 17 -6.28 24.33 8.16
C SER A 17 -5.06 24.67 7.30
N GLY A 18 -3.85 24.19 7.63
CA GLY A 18 -2.62 24.48 6.86
C GLY A 18 -2.54 23.68 5.56
N TYR A 19 -1.99 24.27 4.49
CA TYR A 19 -1.72 23.52 3.27
C TYR A 19 -0.43 22.72 3.39
N VAL A 20 -0.39 21.55 2.77
CA VAL A 20 0.78 20.65 2.82
C VAL A 20 2.05 21.32 2.25
N HIS A 21 1.90 22.18 1.25
CA HIS A 21 3.04 22.87 0.62
C HIS A 21 3.67 23.97 1.48
N ASP A 22 3.02 24.39 2.58
CA ASP A 22 3.51 25.44 3.46
C ASP A 22 4.57 24.93 4.47
N VAL A 23 4.79 23.61 4.53
CA VAL A 23 5.68 22.99 5.51
C VAL A 23 6.95 22.47 4.83
N SER A 24 8.09 22.86 5.38
CA SER A 24 9.40 22.36 4.98
C SER A 24 10.03 21.58 6.13
N PHE A 25 10.56 20.40 5.81
CA PHE A 25 11.38 19.60 6.72
C PHE A 25 12.76 19.42 6.09
N SER A 26 13.80 19.37 6.90
CA SER A 26 15.16 19.10 6.42
C SER A 26 15.80 18.07 7.32
N ASN A 27 16.26 16.98 6.71
CA ASN A 27 17.01 15.91 7.35
C ASN A 27 18.16 15.52 6.39
N GLU A 28 19.26 14.98 6.90
CA GLU A 28 20.41 14.53 6.11
C GLU A 28 20.05 13.35 5.18
N ASN A 29 19.00 12.58 5.50
CA ASN A 29 18.64 11.34 4.79
C ASN A 29 17.66 11.51 3.61
N PHE A 30 16.87 12.59 3.58
CA PHE A 30 15.90 12.86 2.52
C PHE A 30 15.68 14.35 2.32
N SER A 31 15.32 14.76 1.10
CA SER A 31 14.92 16.14 0.82
C SER A 31 13.41 16.27 0.72
N THR A 32 12.87 17.37 1.22
CA THR A 32 11.47 17.75 1.01
C THR A 32 11.33 18.76 -0.12
N HIS A 33 10.28 18.60 -0.92
CA HIS A 33 9.90 19.58 -1.93
C HIS A 33 8.38 19.70 -1.94
N ALA A 34 7.88 20.92 -2.19
CA ALA A 34 6.47 21.10 -2.49
C ALA A 34 6.12 20.27 -3.73
N THR A 35 5.31 19.23 -3.55
CA THR A 35 4.84 18.40 -4.66
C THR A 35 3.60 19.04 -5.29
N PRO A 36 3.50 19.10 -6.63
CA PRO A 36 2.30 19.55 -7.32
C PRO A 36 1.05 18.76 -6.90
N PHE A 37 1.21 17.50 -6.48
CA PHE A 37 0.11 16.62 -6.06
C PHE A 37 -0.64 17.17 -4.85
N PHE A 38 0.07 17.56 -3.78
CA PHE A 38 -0.52 18.12 -2.57
C PHE A 38 -0.63 19.65 -2.58
N SER A 39 -0.35 20.31 -3.70
CA SER A 39 -0.37 21.77 -3.80
C SER A 39 -1.70 22.40 -3.37
N LYS A 40 -2.81 21.67 -3.51
CA LYS A 40 -4.15 22.12 -3.14
C LYS A 40 -4.73 21.42 -1.90
N TRP A 41 -3.95 20.54 -1.27
CA TRP A 41 -4.43 19.72 -0.16
C TRP A 41 -4.13 20.38 1.17
N THR A 42 -5.11 20.33 2.07
CA THR A 42 -4.93 20.61 3.49
C THR A 42 -4.50 19.35 4.24
N TYR A 43 -3.97 19.50 5.45
CA TYR A 43 -3.70 18.35 6.32
C TYR A 43 -4.95 17.51 6.63
N ASP A 44 -6.13 18.13 6.71
CA ASP A 44 -7.39 17.41 6.91
C ASP A 44 -7.76 16.55 5.68
N ASP A 45 -7.54 17.05 4.46
CA ASP A 45 -7.74 16.27 3.23
C ASP A 45 -6.83 15.03 3.21
N VAL A 46 -5.58 15.21 3.61
CA VAL A 46 -4.59 14.13 3.66
C VAL A 46 -4.94 13.12 4.73
N LYS A 47 -5.27 13.58 5.94
CA LYS A 47 -5.64 12.70 7.05
C LYS A 47 -6.82 11.81 6.65
N TRP A 48 -7.83 12.38 5.99
CA TRP A 48 -8.97 11.60 5.52
C TRP A 48 -8.60 10.57 4.44
N GLY A 49 -7.66 10.90 3.53
CA GLY A 49 -7.19 10.00 2.48
C GLY A 49 -6.18 8.94 2.93
N MET A 50 -5.55 9.09 4.10
CA MET A 50 -4.44 8.23 4.55
C MET A 50 -4.68 7.48 5.86
N ASP A 51 -5.65 7.87 6.68
CA ASP A 51 -5.96 7.22 7.98
C ASP A 51 -6.97 6.05 7.84
N GLY A 52 -7.40 5.72 6.62
CA GLY A 52 -8.38 4.66 6.39
C GLY A 52 -7.82 3.22 6.43
N ILE A 53 -6.63 2.99 6.96
CA ILE A 53 -6.03 1.65 7.03
C ILE A 53 -6.11 1.11 8.44
N VAL A 54 -6.83 0.00 8.60
CA VAL A 54 -7.01 -0.67 9.89
C VAL A 54 -6.29 -2.02 9.90
N LEU A 55 -5.67 -2.37 11.03
CA LEU A 55 -5.04 -3.67 11.25
C LEU A 55 -5.90 -4.48 12.23
N GLN A 56 -6.99 -5.08 11.73
CA GLN A 56 -7.97 -5.76 12.59
C GLN A 56 -7.42 -7.05 13.24
N GLY A 57 -6.54 -7.78 12.55
CA GLY A 57 -6.06 -9.09 12.98
C GLY A 57 -4.66 -9.16 13.61
N GLN A 58 -3.93 -8.04 13.78
CA GLN A 58 -2.57 -8.08 14.36
C GLN A 58 -2.54 -8.70 15.76
N ASN A 59 -3.58 -8.48 16.57
CA ASN A 59 -3.68 -9.02 17.93
C ASN A 59 -4.07 -10.51 17.98
N PHE A 60 -4.32 -11.16 16.83
CA PHE A 60 -4.76 -12.56 16.77
C PHE A 60 -3.84 -13.47 15.94
N VAL A 61 -2.71 -12.96 15.42
CA VAL A 61 -1.75 -13.73 14.61
C VAL A 61 -1.34 -15.02 15.33
N GLY A 62 -1.62 -16.18 14.71
CA GLY A 62 -1.28 -17.51 15.26
C GLY A 62 -2.38 -18.22 16.06
N MET A 63 -3.59 -17.67 16.17
CA MET A 63 -4.76 -18.38 16.72
C MET A 63 -5.55 -19.13 15.64
N ALA A 64 -6.26 -20.19 16.00
CA ALA A 64 -7.14 -20.93 15.09
C ALA A 64 -8.25 -19.99 14.55
N GLY A 65 -8.30 -19.81 13.22
CA GLY A 65 -9.22 -18.87 12.56
C GLY A 65 -8.68 -17.46 12.35
N ALA A 66 -7.43 -17.18 12.75
CA ALA A 66 -6.74 -15.91 12.53
C ALA A 66 -5.74 -15.96 11.37
N ILE A 67 -5.18 -14.79 11.02
CA ILE A 67 -4.17 -14.66 9.96
C ILE A 67 -2.98 -15.57 10.28
N GLN A 68 -2.62 -16.42 9.32
CA GLN A 68 -1.52 -17.35 9.48
C GLN A 68 -0.18 -16.62 9.32
N ARG A 69 0.83 -17.03 10.10
CA ARG A 69 2.21 -16.66 9.77
C ARG A 69 2.63 -17.40 8.51
N CYS A 70 3.47 -16.75 7.70
CA CYS A 70 4.07 -17.47 6.59
C CYS A 70 4.99 -18.56 7.14
N ASP A 71 4.99 -19.72 6.52
CA ASP A 71 5.93 -20.77 6.88
C ASP A 71 7.34 -20.23 6.68
N ASP A 72 8.17 -20.34 7.71
CA ASP A 72 9.58 -20.01 7.66
C ASP A 72 10.30 -21.11 6.86
N GLU A 73 10.05 -21.18 5.54
CA GLU A 73 10.88 -21.99 4.67
C GLU A 73 12.27 -21.34 4.64
N GLU A 74 13.13 -21.80 5.55
CA GLU A 74 14.52 -21.39 5.66
C GLU A 74 15.33 -21.73 4.40
N GLY A 75 14.79 -22.58 3.53
CA GLY A 75 15.29 -22.83 2.19
C GLY A 75 15.10 -21.63 1.28
N VAL A 76 16.19 -21.02 0.84
CA VAL A 76 16.14 -20.28 -0.42
C VAL A 76 16.03 -21.34 -1.51
N GLU A 77 14.95 -21.34 -2.30
CA GLU A 77 15.09 -21.85 -3.66
C GLU A 77 16.14 -20.96 -4.36
N GLY A 78 17.44 -21.30 -4.25
CA GLY A 78 18.51 -20.66 -5.04
C GLY A 78 19.65 -19.89 -4.35
N GLY A 79 19.94 -20.04 -3.05
CA GLY A 79 21.20 -19.53 -2.45
C GLY A 79 21.17 -18.13 -1.82
N ALA A 80 22.30 -17.42 -1.76
CA ALA A 80 22.38 -16.10 -1.09
C ALA A 80 21.62 -15.01 -1.88
N LEU A 81 20.83 -14.17 -1.20
CA LEU A 81 20.11 -13.05 -1.83
C LEU A 81 21.08 -11.99 -2.36
N PRO A 82 20.82 -11.39 -3.54
CA PRO A 82 21.67 -10.33 -4.07
C PRO A 82 21.62 -9.08 -3.17
N PRO A 83 22.68 -8.26 -3.13
CA PRO A 83 22.72 -7.03 -2.32
C PRO A 83 21.72 -5.97 -2.80
N ARG A 84 21.26 -6.06 -4.06
CA ARG A 84 20.25 -5.20 -4.68
C ARG A 84 19.33 -6.03 -5.54
N TYR A 85 18.05 -5.73 -5.48
CA TYR A 85 17.03 -6.38 -6.30
C TYR A 85 15.89 -5.41 -6.57
N ASP A 86 15.45 -5.36 -7.83
CA ASP A 86 14.29 -4.60 -8.26
C ASP A 86 13.40 -5.51 -9.12
N VAL A 87 12.18 -5.74 -8.66
CA VAL A 87 11.19 -6.56 -9.38
C VAL A 87 10.92 -5.98 -10.77
N ARG A 88 10.99 -4.66 -10.94
CA ARG A 88 10.72 -3.98 -12.22
C ARG A 88 11.81 -4.24 -13.24
N GLU A 89 13.05 -4.45 -12.80
CA GLU A 89 14.17 -4.81 -13.68
C GLU A 89 14.14 -6.29 -14.03
N ALA A 90 13.83 -7.15 -13.05
CA ALA A 90 13.74 -8.59 -13.24
C ALA A 90 12.52 -9.01 -14.09
N TYR A 91 11.40 -8.30 -13.96
CA TYR A 91 10.15 -8.58 -14.66
C TYR A 91 9.52 -7.30 -15.24
N PRO A 92 10.10 -6.69 -16.30
CA PRO A 92 9.62 -5.40 -16.85
C PRO A 92 8.14 -5.39 -17.24
N GLN A 93 7.64 -6.50 -17.75
CA GLN A 93 6.25 -6.71 -18.16
C GLN A 93 5.26 -6.92 -17.00
N CYS A 94 5.75 -7.01 -15.77
CA CYS A 94 4.93 -7.19 -14.56
C CYS A 94 4.81 -5.91 -13.74
N SER A 95 5.10 -4.75 -14.35
CA SER A 95 5.01 -3.45 -13.71
C SER A 95 3.57 -3.14 -13.28
N ALA A 96 3.38 -2.92 -11.98
CA ALA A 96 2.12 -2.44 -11.45
C ALA A 96 1.83 -1.01 -11.91
N LYS A 97 0.56 -0.72 -12.21
CA LYS A 97 0.10 0.64 -12.46
C LYS A 97 0.26 1.50 -11.20
N ILE A 98 0.75 2.73 -11.36
CA ILE A 98 0.75 3.74 -10.29
C ILE A 98 -0.61 4.46 -10.34
N TYR A 99 -1.30 4.47 -9.21
CA TYR A 99 -2.65 5.03 -9.10
C TYR A 99 -2.64 6.37 -8.39
N ASP A 100 -3.47 7.29 -8.88
CA ASP A 100 -3.92 8.44 -8.10
C ASP A 100 -5.25 8.07 -7.42
N SER A 101 -5.20 7.87 -6.09
CA SER A 101 -6.40 7.54 -5.32
C SER A 101 -7.37 8.71 -5.18
N GLY A 102 -6.92 9.95 -5.41
CA GLY A 102 -7.64 11.16 -5.06
C GLY A 102 -8.05 11.17 -3.59
N ASN A 103 -9.12 11.89 -3.28
CA ASN A 103 -9.70 11.92 -1.92
C ASN A 103 -10.50 10.64 -1.61
N CYS A 104 -9.80 9.51 -1.50
CA CYS A 104 -10.35 8.18 -1.23
C CYS A 104 -9.30 7.33 -0.51
N SER A 105 -9.57 6.93 0.74
CA SER A 105 -8.74 6.00 1.51
C SER A 105 -8.83 4.58 0.94
N SER A 106 -8.21 4.35 -0.23
CA SER A 106 -8.30 3.12 -1.02
C SER A 106 -6.96 2.38 -1.15
N SER A 107 -5.92 2.80 -0.43
CA SER A 107 -4.60 2.19 -0.50
C SER A 107 -4.60 0.70 -0.10
N TYR A 108 -5.50 0.26 0.81
CA TYR A 108 -5.68 -1.17 1.13
C TYR A 108 -6.08 -2.00 -0.11
N ALA A 109 -6.97 -1.46 -0.94
CA ALA A 109 -7.48 -2.11 -2.14
C ALA A 109 -6.45 -2.05 -3.27
N ILE A 110 -5.85 -0.88 -3.49
CA ILE A 110 -4.83 -0.65 -4.52
C ILE A 110 -3.61 -1.54 -4.27
N ALA A 111 -3.08 -1.56 -3.04
CA ALA A 111 -1.91 -2.36 -2.71
C ALA A 111 -2.17 -3.86 -2.89
N ALA A 112 -3.32 -4.36 -2.42
CA ALA A 112 -3.68 -5.76 -2.55
C ALA A 112 -3.86 -6.18 -4.03
N ALA A 113 -4.62 -5.40 -4.81
CA ALA A 113 -4.85 -5.71 -6.23
C ALA A 113 -3.55 -5.61 -7.05
N SER A 114 -2.71 -4.60 -6.81
CA SER A 114 -1.45 -4.38 -7.52
C SER A 114 -0.41 -5.47 -7.20
N SER A 115 -0.28 -5.85 -5.92
CA SER A 115 0.57 -6.97 -5.51
C SER A 115 0.09 -8.27 -6.16
N LEU A 116 -1.21 -8.57 -6.11
CA LEU A 116 -1.75 -9.79 -6.72
C LEU A 116 -1.52 -9.83 -8.24
N SER A 117 -1.73 -8.71 -8.93
CA SER A 117 -1.48 -8.59 -10.37
C SER A 117 -0.02 -8.90 -10.72
N SER A 118 0.91 -8.29 -9.98
CA SER A 118 2.35 -8.51 -10.16
C SER A 118 2.73 -9.97 -9.90
N ARG A 119 2.18 -10.60 -8.85
CA ARG A 119 2.47 -11.99 -8.50
C ARG A 119 1.93 -12.99 -9.52
N PHE A 120 0.75 -12.74 -10.09
CA PHE A 120 0.25 -13.54 -11.23
C PHE A 120 1.18 -13.41 -12.44
N CYS A 121 1.60 -12.18 -12.78
CA CYS A 121 2.52 -11.94 -13.88
C CYS A 121 3.89 -12.61 -13.66
N ILE A 122 4.47 -12.52 -12.46
CA ILE A 122 5.75 -13.16 -12.15
C ILE A 122 5.65 -14.69 -12.24
N ALA A 123 4.53 -15.27 -11.81
CA ALA A 123 4.32 -16.71 -11.86
C ALA A 123 4.18 -17.25 -13.30
N ASP A 124 3.57 -16.48 -14.21
CA ASP A 124 3.47 -16.81 -15.63
C ASP A 124 3.41 -15.54 -16.48
N VAL A 125 4.59 -15.12 -16.89
CA VAL A 125 4.81 -13.92 -17.71
C VAL A 125 4.11 -14.00 -19.06
N GLY A 126 4.11 -15.17 -19.69
CA GLY A 126 3.55 -15.36 -21.03
C GLY A 126 2.02 -15.21 -21.02
N LYS A 127 1.38 -15.61 -19.92
CA LYS A 127 -0.07 -15.54 -19.77
C LYS A 127 -0.57 -14.24 -19.15
N TYR A 128 0.17 -13.67 -18.20
CA TYR A 128 -0.29 -12.55 -17.36
C TYR A 128 0.55 -11.28 -17.52
N GLY A 129 1.41 -11.21 -18.55
CA GLY A 129 2.13 -9.97 -18.90
C GLY A 129 1.18 -8.78 -19.03
N GLY A 130 1.47 -7.70 -18.30
CA GLY A 130 0.65 -6.49 -18.28
C GLY A 130 -0.68 -6.58 -17.52
N LEU A 131 -0.96 -7.69 -16.83
CA LEU A 131 -2.18 -7.85 -16.03
C LEU A 131 -2.31 -6.72 -15.00
N GLN A 132 -3.50 -6.11 -14.95
CA GLN A 132 -3.94 -5.24 -13.85
C GLN A 132 -5.29 -5.76 -13.35
N LEU A 133 -5.39 -6.06 -12.06
CA LEU A 133 -6.63 -6.44 -11.39
C LEU A 133 -7.30 -5.21 -10.79
N SER A 134 -8.64 -5.21 -10.74
CA SER A 134 -9.44 -4.06 -10.33
C SER A 134 -9.37 -3.82 -8.81
N PRO A 135 -8.72 -2.74 -8.35
CA PRO A 135 -8.91 -2.27 -6.97
C PRO A 135 -10.31 -1.70 -6.76
N GLN A 136 -10.95 -1.16 -7.81
CA GLN A 136 -12.29 -0.58 -7.70
C GLN A 136 -13.34 -1.62 -7.33
N GLN A 137 -13.19 -2.86 -7.79
CA GLN A 137 -14.06 -3.95 -7.38
C GLN A 137 -14.02 -4.12 -5.86
N ILE A 138 -12.85 -4.07 -5.23
CA ILE A 138 -12.73 -4.15 -3.77
C ILE A 138 -13.46 -2.96 -3.14
N VAL A 139 -13.13 -1.74 -3.57
CA VAL A 139 -13.71 -0.49 -3.02
C VAL A 139 -15.23 -0.47 -3.14
N ALA A 140 -15.80 -0.95 -4.24
CA ALA A 140 -17.24 -0.91 -4.49
C ALA A 140 -18.00 -2.11 -3.90
N CYS A 141 -17.37 -3.28 -3.81
CA CYS A 141 -18.07 -4.55 -3.53
C CYS A 141 -17.75 -5.20 -2.19
N ASP A 142 -16.62 -4.87 -1.55
CA ASP A 142 -16.26 -5.50 -0.28
C ASP A 142 -17.07 -4.89 0.87
N LYS A 143 -18.16 -5.56 1.22
CA LYS A 143 -19.07 -5.15 2.30
C LYS A 143 -18.44 -5.17 3.69
N LYS A 144 -17.25 -5.78 3.87
CA LYS A 144 -16.52 -5.76 5.14
C LYS A 144 -15.59 -4.54 5.26
N SER A 145 -15.30 -3.89 4.14
CA SER A 145 -14.55 -2.64 4.08
C SER A 145 -15.51 -1.45 3.97
N GLN A 146 -15.00 -0.23 4.13
CA GLN A 146 -15.79 1.01 4.11
C GLN A 146 -15.56 1.81 2.82
N GLY A 147 -15.22 1.12 1.73
CA GLY A 147 -14.96 1.75 0.43
C GLY A 147 -13.86 2.80 0.52
N CYS A 148 -14.19 4.06 0.19
CA CYS A 148 -13.28 5.20 0.27
C CYS A 148 -13.02 5.73 1.68
N GLN A 149 -13.73 5.24 2.71
CA GLN A 149 -13.45 5.59 4.11
C GLN A 149 -12.39 4.68 4.74
N GLY A 150 -11.96 3.63 4.02
CA GLY A 150 -10.93 2.73 4.50
C GLY A 150 -11.29 1.25 4.45
N GLY A 151 -10.32 0.43 4.84
CA GLY A 151 -10.43 -1.02 4.86
C GLY A 151 -9.31 -1.66 5.67
N ALA A 152 -9.52 -2.92 6.04
CA ALA A 152 -8.54 -3.67 6.80
C ALA A 152 -7.61 -4.48 5.88
N VAL A 153 -6.30 -4.39 6.10
CA VAL A 153 -5.27 -5.00 5.24
C VAL A 153 -5.35 -6.52 5.21
N ASP A 154 -5.91 -7.13 6.25
CA ASP A 154 -6.12 -8.57 6.39
C ASP A 154 -7.45 -9.03 5.75
N SER A 155 -8.53 -8.30 6.01
CA SER A 155 -9.87 -8.67 5.53
C SER A 155 -9.99 -8.61 4.01
N VAL A 156 -9.22 -7.72 3.35
CA VAL A 156 -9.20 -7.60 1.88
C VAL A 156 -8.69 -8.88 1.22
N TRP A 157 -7.68 -9.55 1.77
CA TRP A 157 -7.18 -10.81 1.22
C TRP A 157 -8.21 -11.93 1.37
N SER A 158 -8.98 -11.91 2.46
CA SER A 158 -10.11 -12.83 2.66
C SER A 158 -11.22 -12.58 1.63
N TYR A 159 -11.47 -11.34 1.23
CA TYR A 159 -12.37 -11.02 0.11
C TYR A 159 -11.82 -11.60 -1.21
N ILE A 160 -10.54 -11.35 -1.51
CA ILE A 160 -9.87 -11.81 -2.73
C ILE A 160 -9.91 -13.35 -2.86
N GLN A 161 -9.65 -14.10 -1.79
CA GLN A 161 -9.74 -15.57 -1.81
C GLN A 161 -11.15 -16.06 -2.13
N ARG A 162 -12.17 -15.49 -1.48
CA ARG A 162 -13.56 -15.96 -1.68
C ARG A 162 -14.10 -15.53 -3.04
N ARG A 163 -13.92 -14.26 -3.40
CA ARG A 163 -14.58 -13.63 -4.54
C ARG A 163 -13.71 -13.57 -5.79
N GLY A 164 -12.40 -13.42 -5.65
CA GLY A 164 -11.50 -13.09 -6.75
C GLY A 164 -11.67 -11.65 -7.23
N LEU A 165 -10.72 -11.20 -8.04
CA LEU A 165 -10.73 -9.90 -8.69
C LEU A 165 -10.83 -10.06 -10.20
N TYR A 166 -11.64 -9.21 -10.82
CA TYR A 166 -11.65 -9.01 -12.26
C TYR A 166 -10.40 -8.24 -12.71
N PRO A 167 -10.00 -8.39 -13.98
CA PRO A 167 -9.13 -7.44 -14.65
C PRO A 167 -9.69 -6.01 -14.55
N GLU A 168 -8.80 -5.01 -14.49
CA GLU A 168 -9.18 -3.61 -14.27
C GLU A 168 -10.12 -3.09 -15.37
N GLU A 169 -10.00 -3.57 -16.62
CA GLU A 169 -10.89 -3.16 -17.71
C GLU A 169 -12.38 -3.53 -17.48
N CYS A 170 -12.66 -4.50 -16.59
CA CYS A 170 -14.03 -4.86 -16.24
C CYS A 170 -14.67 -3.89 -15.24
N VAL A 171 -13.86 -3.33 -14.34
CA VAL A 171 -14.26 -2.36 -13.32
C VAL A 171 -13.12 -1.36 -13.15
N PRO A 172 -13.06 -0.31 -14.00
CA PRO A 172 -11.95 0.63 -13.98
C PRO A 172 -11.83 1.39 -12.66
N PHE A 173 -10.61 1.69 -12.24
CA PHE A 173 -10.40 2.53 -11.06
C PHE A 173 -10.87 3.96 -11.29
N ALA A 174 -11.71 4.46 -10.38
CA ALA A 174 -12.37 5.76 -10.48
C ALA A 174 -12.05 6.70 -9.31
N GLY A 175 -11.09 6.33 -8.45
CA GLY A 175 -10.70 7.11 -7.28
C GLY A 175 -11.88 7.38 -6.34
N ALA A 176 -12.07 8.64 -5.97
CA ALA A 176 -13.15 9.10 -5.08
C ALA A 176 -14.58 8.99 -5.66
N LYS A 177 -14.73 8.67 -6.95
CA LYS A 177 -16.05 8.54 -7.56
C LYS A 177 -16.76 7.28 -7.04
N LYS A 178 -18.02 7.44 -6.65
CA LYS A 178 -18.86 6.30 -6.26
C LYS A 178 -19.21 5.46 -7.49
N VAL A 179 -18.65 4.26 -7.55
CA VAL A 179 -18.93 3.25 -8.59
C VAL A 179 -19.81 2.16 -8.01
N ALA A 180 -20.81 1.71 -8.77
CA ALA A 180 -21.66 0.60 -8.36
C ALA A 180 -20.88 -0.73 -8.41
N CYS A 181 -21.19 -1.64 -7.48
CA CYS A 181 -20.67 -3.01 -7.52
C CYS A 181 -21.39 -3.82 -8.62
N LYS A 182 -21.06 -3.56 -9.88
CA LYS A 182 -21.61 -4.28 -11.03
C LYS A 182 -20.61 -4.27 -12.19
N THR A 183 -20.56 -5.38 -12.92
CA THR A 183 -19.85 -5.50 -14.20
C THR A 183 -20.55 -6.54 -15.05
N ASP A 184 -20.40 -6.42 -16.37
CA ASP A 184 -20.89 -7.40 -17.34
C ASP A 184 -19.82 -8.45 -17.68
N CYS A 185 -18.61 -8.33 -17.12
CA CYS A 185 -17.58 -9.36 -17.27
C CYS A 185 -18.02 -10.70 -16.66
N PRO A 186 -17.73 -11.83 -17.34
CA PRO A 186 -18.11 -13.14 -16.83
C PRO A 186 -17.19 -13.57 -15.68
N GLU A 187 -17.76 -14.24 -14.68
CA GLU A 187 -17.07 -14.67 -13.44
C GLU A 187 -15.80 -15.51 -13.70
N SER A 188 -15.69 -16.19 -14.85
CA SER A 188 -14.50 -16.94 -15.27
C SER A 188 -13.25 -16.08 -15.45
N ARG A 189 -13.39 -14.75 -15.61
CA ARG A 189 -12.26 -13.82 -15.69
C ARG A 189 -11.65 -13.50 -14.33
N LYS A 190 -12.29 -13.90 -13.21
CA LYS A 190 -11.77 -13.57 -11.89
C LYS A 190 -10.53 -14.40 -11.55
N LEU A 191 -9.53 -13.73 -11.00
CA LEU A 191 -8.35 -14.34 -10.42
C LEU A 191 -8.42 -14.28 -8.89
N LYS A 192 -8.11 -15.40 -8.23
CA LYS A 192 -8.17 -15.56 -6.77
C LYS A 192 -6.78 -15.77 -6.22
N ALA A 193 -6.50 -15.18 -5.06
CA ALA A 193 -5.39 -15.63 -4.24
C ALA A 193 -5.72 -17.01 -3.68
N LEU A 194 -4.76 -17.92 -3.68
CA LEU A 194 -4.92 -19.26 -3.10
C LEU A 194 -4.88 -19.21 -1.57
N SER A 195 -3.95 -18.41 -1.04
CA SER A 195 -3.75 -18.20 0.40
C SER A 195 -3.12 -16.83 0.63
N HIS A 196 -3.05 -16.42 1.89
CA HIS A 196 -2.31 -15.25 2.34
C HIS A 196 -1.76 -15.54 3.75
N CYS A 197 -0.65 -14.91 4.08
CA CYS A 197 0.01 -15.04 5.37
C CYS A 197 0.70 -13.73 5.72
N VAL A 198 1.07 -13.57 6.99
CA VAL A 198 1.83 -12.42 7.49
C VAL A 198 3.23 -12.87 7.84
N MET A 199 4.21 -12.10 7.36
CA MET A 199 5.62 -12.26 7.69
C MET A 199 6.13 -11.00 8.38
N GLY A 200 7.17 -11.18 9.19
CA GLY A 200 7.89 -10.08 9.83
C GLY A 200 9.39 -10.28 9.69
N GLY A 201 10.13 -9.19 9.80
CA GLY A 201 11.58 -9.19 9.71
C GLY A 201 12.11 -8.99 8.29
N GLU A 202 13.20 -8.22 8.20
CA GLU A 202 13.79 -7.80 6.93
C GLU A 202 14.22 -8.97 6.05
N LYS A 203 14.83 -10.01 6.64
CA LYS A 203 15.32 -11.18 5.89
C LYS A 203 14.17 -11.95 5.22
N ALA A 204 13.06 -12.15 5.92
CA ALA A 204 11.88 -12.83 5.39
C ALA A 204 11.24 -12.02 4.25
N ILE A 205 11.07 -10.71 4.46
CA ILE A 205 10.51 -9.80 3.45
C ILE A 205 11.38 -9.76 2.19
N LYS A 206 12.71 -9.63 2.33
CA LYS A 206 13.64 -9.64 1.20
C LYS A 206 13.54 -10.95 0.40
N ARG A 207 13.45 -12.08 1.10
CA ARG A 207 13.31 -13.40 0.48
C ARG A 207 12.01 -13.55 -0.28
N GLU A 208 10.90 -13.14 0.31
CA GLU A 208 9.59 -13.21 -0.35
C GLU A 208 9.53 -12.34 -1.60
N ILE A 209 10.05 -11.11 -1.53
CA ILE A 209 10.12 -10.21 -2.68
C ILE A 209 10.94 -10.84 -3.82
N TYR A 210 12.07 -11.44 -3.48
CA TYR A 210 12.94 -12.08 -4.46
C TYR A 210 12.28 -13.31 -5.11
N ASN A 211 11.72 -14.21 -4.30
CA ASN A 211 11.19 -15.48 -4.79
C ASN A 211 9.81 -15.35 -5.46
N ARG A 212 8.95 -14.47 -4.95
CA ARG A 212 7.52 -14.47 -5.28
C ARG A 212 6.96 -13.10 -5.64
N GLY A 213 7.76 -12.04 -5.57
CA GLY A 213 7.38 -10.69 -5.98
C GLY A 213 6.81 -9.81 -4.86
N PRO A 214 6.21 -8.66 -5.21
CA PRO A 214 5.89 -7.59 -4.27
C PRO A 214 4.97 -8.02 -3.12
N VAL A 215 5.30 -7.55 -1.91
CA VAL A 215 4.51 -7.73 -0.69
C VAL A 215 3.73 -6.45 -0.34
N VAL A 216 2.70 -6.57 0.49
CA VAL A 216 1.94 -5.43 1.03
C VAL A 216 2.38 -5.19 2.47
N ALA A 217 2.79 -3.96 2.77
CA ALA A 217 3.16 -3.54 4.12
C ALA A 217 2.42 -2.26 4.51
N PRO A 218 1.75 -2.20 5.67
CA PRO A 218 1.26 -0.95 6.21
C PRO A 218 2.45 -0.09 6.69
N VAL A 219 2.39 1.21 6.42
CA VAL A 219 3.40 2.18 6.88
C VAL A 219 2.69 3.25 7.68
N TYR A 220 3.25 3.61 8.83
CA TYR A 220 2.78 4.77 9.58
C TYR A 220 3.31 6.04 8.93
N VAL A 221 2.41 6.87 8.43
CA VAL A 221 2.74 8.09 7.70
C VAL A 221 2.74 9.27 8.67
N LYS A 222 3.86 9.99 8.72
CA LYS A 222 4.00 11.26 9.42
C LYS A 222 3.89 12.42 8.42
N ASP A 223 3.68 13.63 8.92
CA ASP A 223 3.51 14.84 8.10
C ASP A 223 4.68 15.13 7.14
N ASP A 224 5.90 14.74 7.51
CA ASP A 224 7.11 14.89 6.71
C ASP A 224 7.16 13.95 5.49
N PHE A 225 6.48 12.80 5.55
CA PHE A 225 6.32 11.91 4.40
C PHE A 225 5.53 12.57 3.26
N LEU A 226 4.59 13.46 3.59
CA LEU A 226 3.72 14.11 2.61
C LEU A 226 4.49 15.04 1.66
N VAL A 227 5.62 15.55 2.11
CA VAL A 227 6.50 16.44 1.34
C VAL A 227 7.80 15.76 0.94
N TYR A 228 7.92 14.44 1.11
CA TYR A 228 9.07 13.67 0.65
C TYR A 228 9.27 13.84 -0.86
N GLY A 229 10.50 14.18 -1.27
CA GLY A 229 10.86 14.34 -2.68
C GLY A 229 11.79 13.27 -3.22
N LYS A 230 12.89 12.97 -2.50
CA LYS A 230 13.89 11.97 -2.88
C LYS A 230 14.77 11.58 -1.69
N GLY A 231 15.48 10.45 -1.83
CA GLY A 231 16.43 9.93 -0.84
C GLY A 231 15.94 8.66 -0.17
N ILE A 232 16.34 8.43 1.08
CA ILE A 232 15.85 7.32 1.90
C ILE A 232 15.05 7.95 3.04
N TYR A 233 13.73 7.80 2.98
CA TYR A 233 12.86 8.36 4.00
C TYR A 233 13.12 7.70 5.36
N SER A 234 13.27 8.54 6.38
CA SER A 234 13.36 8.16 7.79
C SER A 234 12.53 9.18 8.56
N PRO A 235 11.45 8.77 9.27
CA PRO A 235 10.57 9.71 9.93
C PRO A 235 11.35 10.61 10.90
N THR A 236 11.16 11.91 10.80
CA THR A 236 11.63 12.85 11.83
C THR A 236 10.80 12.66 13.10
N ASP A 237 11.41 12.81 14.27
CA ASP A 237 10.72 12.64 15.56
C ASP A 237 9.63 13.69 15.79
#